data_AF-A0A1Y3N8I5-F1
#
_entry.id   AF-A0A1Y3N8I5-F1
#
_cell.length_a   1.000
_cell.length_b   1.000
_cell.length_c   1.000
_cell.angle_alpha   90.00
_cell.angle_beta   90.00
_cell.angle_gamma   90.00
#
_symmetry.space_group_name_H-M   'P 1'
#
loop_
_entity.id
_entity.type
_entity.pdbx_description
1 polymer ?
#
loop_
_entity_poly.entity_id
_entity_poly.type
_entity_poly.pdbx_seq_one_letter_code
_entity_poly.pdbx_strand_id
1 'polypeptide(L)'
;EKYQFFRSQVPEERNNLTLEELTNAIERYINRNDEEIENITSGLRKGRPTPPRLTLLKALKKKEQEEFDHGMFVPDLTIAKNVKTLRLVKVYSKSSQKEKEEQKKVNKAKEEQKQLNHQKKQEMQVD
;
A
#
# COMPACT_ATOMS: atom_id res chain seq x y z
N GLU A 1 4.89 2.91 0.26
CA GLU A 1 4.10 4.00 0.88
C GLU A 1 3.62 5.02 -0.14
N LYS A 2 4.50 5.74 -0.86
CA LYS A 2 4.13 6.74 -1.89
C LYS A 2 3.03 6.29 -2.87
N TYR A 3 3.24 5.18 -3.59
CA TYR A 3 2.24 4.65 -4.53
C TYR A 3 0.91 4.25 -3.89
N GLN A 4 0.91 3.84 -2.61
CA GLN A 4 -0.31 3.50 -1.89
C GLN A 4 -1.10 4.75 -1.52
N PHE A 5 -0.40 5.81 -1.09
CA PHE A 5 -0.99 7.11 -0.86
C PHE A 5 -1.64 7.66 -2.14
N PHE A 6 -0.90 7.70 -3.26
CA PHE A 6 -1.45 8.17 -4.53
C PHE A 6 -2.60 7.30 -5.04
N ARG A 7 -2.55 5.97 -4.80
CA ARG A 7 -3.67 5.07 -5.10
C ARG A 7 -4.92 5.43 -4.29
N SER A 8 -4.79 5.81 -3.02
CA SER A 8 -5.95 6.17 -2.19
C SER A 8 -6.55 7.54 -2.52
N GLN A 9 -5.82 8.39 -3.28
CA GLN A 9 -6.35 9.69 -3.73
C GLN A 9 -7.32 9.57 -4.92
N VAL A 10 -7.37 8.41 -5.61
CA VAL A 10 -8.27 8.23 -6.76
C VAL A 10 -9.55 7.51 -6.33
N PRO A 11 -10.72 8.19 -6.32
CA PRO A 11 -12.01 7.58 -5.95
C PRO A 11 -12.34 6.36 -6.81
N GLU A 12 -12.96 5.33 -6.26
CA GLU A 12 -13.25 4.06 -6.97
C GLU A 12 -14.06 4.27 -8.25
N GLU A 13 -15.00 5.21 -8.22
CA GLU A 13 -15.89 5.57 -9.33
C GLU A 13 -15.17 6.28 -10.49
N ARG A 14 -14.02 6.90 -10.21
CA ARG A 14 -13.24 7.66 -11.19
C ARG A 14 -12.07 6.84 -11.71
N ASN A 15 -11.69 7.11 -12.95
CA ASN A 15 -10.60 6.40 -13.63
C ASN A 15 -9.35 7.28 -13.83
N ASN A 16 -9.43 8.58 -13.59
CA ASN A 16 -8.31 9.51 -13.64
C ASN A 16 -8.54 10.71 -12.71
N LEU A 17 -7.47 11.45 -12.47
CA LEU A 17 -7.49 12.76 -11.84
C LEU A 17 -7.24 13.85 -12.88
N THR A 18 -7.69 15.06 -12.61
CA THR A 18 -7.22 16.26 -13.30
C THR A 18 -5.80 16.59 -12.86
N LEU A 19 -5.11 17.44 -13.63
CA LEU A 19 -3.78 17.91 -13.24
C LEU A 19 -3.80 18.64 -11.89
N GLU A 20 -4.83 19.45 -11.65
CA GLU A 20 -5.01 20.18 -10.39
C GLU A 20 -5.22 19.22 -9.21
N GLU A 21 -6.08 18.21 -9.36
CA GLU A 21 -6.26 17.17 -8.34
C GLU A 21 -4.98 16.38 -8.07
N LEU A 22 -4.17 16.12 -9.09
CA LEU A 22 -2.87 15.46 -8.92
C LEU A 22 -1.88 16.35 -8.16
N THR A 23 -1.79 17.64 -8.49
CA THR A 23 -0.96 18.60 -7.74
C THR A 23 -1.39 18.70 -6.28
N ASN A 24 -2.70 18.82 -6.04
CA ASN A 24 -3.26 18.83 -4.69
C ASN A 24 -2.94 17.53 -3.92
N ALA A 25 -2.95 16.37 -4.60
CA ALA A 25 -2.54 15.11 -4.00
C ALA A 25 -1.05 15.10 -3.62
N ILE A 26 -0.18 15.70 -4.44
CA ILE A 26 1.26 15.80 -4.14
C ILE A 26 1.49 16.71 -2.92
N GLU A 27 0.84 17.87 -2.85
CA GLU A 27 0.93 18.77 -1.71
C GLU A 27 0.44 18.10 -0.42
N ARG A 28 -0.69 17.38 -0.47
CA ARG A 28 -1.18 16.58 0.66
C ARG A 28 -0.19 15.51 1.08
N TYR A 29 0.54 14.90 0.14
CA TYR A 29 1.56 13.92 0.45
C TYR A 29 2.71 14.55 1.24
N ILE A 30 3.23 15.70 0.78
CA ILE A 30 4.34 16.43 1.43
C ILE A 30 3.94 16.91 2.84
N ASN A 31 2.72 17.41 2.98
CA ASN A 31 2.21 17.99 4.22
C ASN A 31 1.55 16.98 5.16
N ARG A 32 1.59 15.67 4.85
CA ARG A 32 0.87 14.62 5.62
C ARG A 32 1.24 14.53 7.10
N ASN A 33 2.41 15.05 7.48
CA ASN A 33 2.92 14.99 8.85
C ASN A 33 2.85 16.36 9.56
N ASP A 34 2.25 17.37 8.95
CA ASP A 34 2.27 18.74 9.50
C ASP A 34 1.56 18.83 10.85
N GLU A 35 0.40 18.20 10.98
CA GLU A 35 -0.33 18.12 12.25
C GLU A 35 0.53 17.48 13.35
N GLU A 36 1.27 16.41 13.03
CA GLU A 36 2.15 15.76 14.00
C GLU A 36 3.35 16.65 14.37
N ILE A 37 3.95 17.32 13.39
CA ILE A 37 5.04 18.27 13.60
C ILE A 37 4.57 19.41 14.51
N GLU A 38 3.38 19.97 14.26
CA GLU A 38 2.79 21.05 15.06
C GLU A 38 2.48 20.59 16.48
N ASN A 39 1.87 19.41 16.65
CA ASN A 39 1.56 18.84 17.95
C ASN A 39 2.82 18.62 18.81
N ILE A 40 3.90 18.08 18.21
CA ILE A 40 5.16 17.91 18.95
C ILE A 40 5.79 19.28 19.24
N THR A 41 5.72 20.21 18.29
CA THR A 41 6.34 21.54 18.43
C THR A 41 5.65 22.40 19.49
N SER A 42 4.32 22.38 19.56
CA SER A 42 3.54 23.14 20.54
C SER A 42 3.76 22.65 21.98
N GLY A 43 4.05 21.35 22.16
CA GLY A 43 4.42 20.77 23.45
C GLY A 43 5.85 21.08 23.91
N LEU A 44 6.69 21.70 23.08
CA LEU A 44 8.07 22.00 23.44
C LEU A 44 8.18 23.23 24.34
N ARG A 45 8.78 23.03 25.51
CA ARG A 45 9.20 24.12 26.39
C ARG A 45 10.57 24.64 25.97
N LYS A 46 10.79 25.95 26.16
CA LYS A 46 12.07 26.61 25.90
C LYS A 46 13.20 25.87 26.62
N GLY A 47 14.24 25.47 25.89
CA GLY A 47 15.41 24.76 26.42
C GLY A 47 15.32 23.24 26.42
N ARG A 48 14.19 22.62 26.05
CA ARG A 48 14.11 21.17 25.83
C ARG A 48 14.76 20.81 24.48
N PRO A 49 15.65 19.81 24.42
CA PRO A 49 16.18 19.30 23.15
C PRO A 49 15.08 18.79 22.22
N THR A 50 15.23 19.04 20.92
CA THR A 50 14.30 18.57 19.88
C THR A 50 14.19 17.04 19.90
N PRO A 51 12.98 16.47 20.01
CA PRO A 51 12.78 15.03 19.97
C PRO A 51 13.31 14.44 18.65
N PRO A 52 13.94 13.24 18.67
CA PRO A 52 14.44 12.59 17.46
C PRO A 52 13.37 12.43 16.37
N ARG A 53 12.13 12.13 16.79
CA ARG A 53 10.98 12.00 15.90
C ARG A 53 10.65 13.30 15.17
N LEU A 54 10.69 14.44 15.85
CA LEU A 54 10.46 15.75 15.23
C LEU A 54 11.54 16.07 14.20
N THR A 55 12.81 15.78 14.52
CA THR A 55 13.93 15.93 13.58
C THR A 55 13.73 15.08 12.33
N LEU A 56 13.31 13.82 12.50
CA LEU A 56 13.03 12.91 11.38
C LEU A 56 11.89 13.42 10.49
N LEU A 57 10.76 13.83 11.09
CA LEU A 57 9.60 14.32 10.34
C LEU A 57 9.93 15.59 9.55
N LYS A 58 10.67 16.53 10.15
CA LYS A 58 11.14 17.75 9.46
C LYS A 58 12.10 17.43 8.32
N ALA A 59 13.03 16.49 8.53
CA ALA A 59 13.96 16.06 7.49
C ALA A 59 13.23 15.37 6.32
N LEU A 60 12.24 14.52 6.60
CA LEU A 60 11.38 13.90 5.59
C LEU A 60 10.64 14.94 4.77
N LYS A 61 9.94 15.88 5.43
CA LYS A 61 9.21 16.95 4.73
C LYS A 61 10.15 17.78 3.86
N LYS A 62 11.30 18.18 4.41
CA LYS A 62 12.31 18.96 3.66
C LYS A 62 12.77 18.21 2.41
N LYS A 63 13.11 16.92 2.55
CA LYS A 63 13.52 16.08 1.42
C LYS A 63 12.43 15.99 0.35
N GLU A 64 11.19 15.78 0.75
CA GLU A 64 10.05 15.66 -0.17
C GLU A 64 9.73 16.99 -0.87
N GLN A 65 9.88 18.11 -0.18
CA GLN A 65 9.78 19.45 -0.78
C GLN A 65 10.90 19.69 -1.80
N GLU A 66 12.14 19.35 -1.45
CA GLU A 66 13.27 19.43 -2.40
C GLU A 66 13.03 18.54 -3.63
N GLU A 67 12.52 17.31 -3.44
CA GLU A 67 12.12 16.47 -4.57
C GLU A 67 11.03 17.12 -5.42
N PHE A 68 10.05 17.80 -4.82
CA PHE A 68 9.01 18.52 -5.55
C PHE A 68 9.59 19.64 -6.42
N ASP A 69 10.47 20.46 -5.85
CA ASP A 69 11.04 21.62 -6.53
C ASP A 69 11.98 21.20 -7.69
N HIS A 70 12.67 20.06 -7.57
CA HIS A 70 13.64 19.58 -8.58
C HIS A 70 13.08 18.51 -9.52
N GLY A 71 11.82 18.09 -9.34
CA GLY A 71 11.17 17.06 -10.15
C GLY A 71 10.90 15.78 -9.36
N MET A 72 9.71 15.69 -8.78
CA MET A 72 9.31 14.55 -7.97
C MET A 72 8.79 13.40 -8.86
N PHE A 73 9.28 12.19 -8.63
CA PHE A 73 8.73 11.01 -9.31
C PHE A 73 7.36 10.63 -8.72
N VAL A 74 6.30 10.86 -9.48
CA VAL A 74 4.90 10.57 -9.11
C VAL A 74 4.25 9.81 -10.28
N PRO A 75 3.42 8.78 -10.03
CA PRO A 75 2.66 8.15 -11.11
C PRO A 75 1.74 9.19 -11.75
N ASP A 76 1.74 9.27 -13.07
CA ASP A 76 0.80 10.13 -13.77
C ASP A 76 -0.62 9.53 -13.68
N LEU A 77 -1.44 10.09 -12.79
CA LEU A 77 -2.83 9.69 -12.57
C LEU A 77 -3.82 10.41 -13.48
N THR A 78 -3.35 11.28 -14.38
CA THR A 78 -4.22 11.93 -15.38
C THR A 78 -4.61 10.97 -16.51
N ILE A 79 -3.78 9.94 -16.72
CA ILE A 79 -3.99 8.89 -17.72
C ILE A 79 -4.73 7.71 -17.06
N ALA A 80 -5.93 7.40 -17.57
CA ALA A 80 -6.76 6.33 -17.02
C ALA A 80 -6.09 4.93 -17.05
N LYS A 81 -5.25 4.67 -18.06
CA LYS A 81 -4.46 3.44 -18.16
C LYS A 81 -3.51 3.27 -16.96
N ASN A 82 -2.88 4.35 -16.51
CA ASN A 82 -1.94 4.34 -15.40
C ASN A 82 -2.65 4.08 -14.08
N VAL A 83 -3.81 4.70 -13.87
CA VAL A 83 -4.67 4.44 -12.70
C VAL A 83 -5.10 2.98 -12.66
N LYS A 84 -5.54 2.42 -13.80
CA LYS A 84 -5.93 1.01 -13.88
C LYS A 84 -4.76 0.09 -13.52
N THR A 85 -3.57 0.38 -14.05
CA THR A 85 -2.35 -0.35 -13.69
C THR A 85 -2.06 -0.23 -12.19
N LEU A 86 -2.09 0.98 -11.63
CA LEU A 86 -1.84 1.23 -10.21
C LEU A 86 -2.84 0.49 -9.30
N ARG A 87 -4.10 0.36 -9.70
CA ARG A 87 -5.13 -0.42 -9.00
C ARG A 87 -4.92 -1.93 -9.11
N LEU A 88 -4.48 -2.40 -10.27
CA LEU A 88 -4.20 -3.82 -10.53
C LEU A 88 -2.94 -4.31 -9.84
N VAL A 89 -2.01 -3.42 -9.49
CA VAL A 89 -0.90 -3.75 -8.60
C VAL A 89 -1.49 -4.24 -7.29
N LYS A 90 -1.63 -5.57 -7.19
CA LYS A 90 -1.85 -6.25 -5.93
C LYS A 90 -0.62 -5.91 -5.10
N VAL A 91 -0.82 -5.07 -4.10
CA VAL A 91 0.15 -4.95 -3.01
C VAL A 91 0.24 -6.35 -2.44
N TYR A 92 1.29 -7.09 -2.80
CA TYR A 92 1.55 -8.42 -2.26
C TYR A 92 1.93 -8.22 -0.78
N SER A 93 0.91 -8.05 0.05
CA SER A 93 1.06 -8.07 1.49
C SER A 93 1.55 -9.45 1.90
N LYS A 94 2.46 -9.53 2.88
CA LYS A 94 2.92 -10.81 3.45
C LYS A 94 1.74 -11.68 3.95
N SER A 95 0.64 -11.05 4.35
CA SER A 95 -0.61 -11.74 4.72
C SER A 95 -1.19 -12.56 3.57
N SER A 96 -1.21 -11.97 2.36
CA SER A 96 -1.72 -12.63 1.16
C SER A 96 -0.83 -13.77 0.65
N GLN A 97 0.45 -13.83 1.06
CA GLN A 97 1.29 -15.01 0.81
C GLN A 97 0.87 -16.20 1.68
N LYS A 98 0.63 -15.95 2.97
CA LYS A 98 0.17 -16.98 3.91
C LYS A 98 -1.17 -17.58 3.47
N GLU A 99 -2.13 -16.73 3.09
CA GLU A 99 -3.46 -17.18 2.62
C GLU A 99 -3.36 -18.04 1.35
N LYS A 100 -2.48 -17.69 0.39
CA LYS A 100 -2.27 -18.51 -0.81
C LYS A 100 -1.60 -19.84 -0.52
N GLU A 101 -0.61 -19.88 0.38
CA GLU A 101 0.04 -21.13 0.77
C GLU A 101 -0.91 -22.05 1.53
N GLU A 102 -1.72 -21.49 2.42
CA GLU A 102 -2.72 -22.23 3.18
C GLU A 102 -3.81 -22.79 2.27
N GLN A 103 -4.32 -22.00 1.32
CA GLN A 103 -5.28 -22.47 0.32
C GLN A 103 -4.68 -23.56 -0.58
N LYS A 104 -3.40 -23.46 -0.93
CA LYS A 104 -2.69 -24.50 -1.71
C LYS A 104 -2.57 -25.81 -0.92
N LYS A 105 -2.29 -25.74 0.39
CA LYS A 105 -2.27 -26.91 1.28
C LYS A 105 -3.66 -27.55 1.41
N VAL A 106 -4.71 -26.75 1.59
CA VAL A 106 -6.09 -27.24 1.67
C VAL A 106 -6.52 -27.92 0.37
N ASN A 107 -6.19 -27.33 -0.78
CA ASN A 107 -6.54 -27.91 -2.07
C ASN A 107 -5.80 -29.25 -2.31
N LYS A 108 -4.52 -29.33 -1.95
CA LYS A 108 -3.73 -30.56 -2.03
C LYS A 108 -4.31 -31.67 -1.15
N ALA A 109 -4.65 -31.35 0.11
CA ALA A 109 -5.25 -32.32 1.03
C ALA A 109 -6.62 -32.85 0.54
N LYS A 110 -7.44 -31.98 -0.07
CA LYS A 110 -8.72 -32.39 -0.68
C LYS A 110 -8.52 -33.35 -1.86
N GLU A 111 -7.47 -33.16 -2.64
CA GLU A 111 -7.14 -34.00 -3.78
C GLU A 111 -6.64 -35.39 -3.33
N GLU A 112 -5.76 -35.43 -2.33
CA GLU A 112 -5.29 -36.67 -1.70
C GLU A 112 -6.44 -37.46 -1.06
N GLN A 113 -7.35 -36.79 -0.34
CA GLN A 113 -8.51 -37.45 0.24
C GLN A 113 -9.46 -38.02 -0.82
N LYS A 114 -9.62 -37.31 -1.95
CA LYS A 114 -10.43 -37.78 -3.08
C LYS A 114 -9.81 -39.02 -3.73
N GLN A 115 -8.48 -39.06 -3.87
CA GLN A 115 -7.76 -40.22 -4.39
C GLN A 115 -7.87 -41.43 -3.44
N LEU A 116 -7.69 -41.23 -2.14
CA LEU A 116 -7.83 -42.30 -1.15
C LEU A 116 -9.25 -42.89 -1.12
N ASN A 117 -10.26 -42.03 -1.18
CA ASN A 117 -11.66 -42.46 -1.25
C ASN A 117 -11.96 -43.22 -2.56
N HIS A 118 -11.33 -42.82 -3.67
CA HIS A 118 -11.45 -43.53 -4.94
C HIS A 118 -10.80 -44.92 -4.88
N GLN A 119 -9.60 -45.03 -4.30
CA GLN A 119 -8.88 -46.29 -4.15
C GLN A 119 -9.61 -47.29 -3.25
N LYS A 120 -10.12 -46.84 -2.09
CA LYS A 120 -10.94 -47.69 -1.20
C LYS A 120 -12.22 -48.21 -1.87
N LYS A 121 -12.82 -47.41 -2.75
CA LYS A 121 -14.01 -47.81 -3.50
C LYS A 121 -13.69 -48.87 -4.57
N GLN A 122 -12.50 -48.82 -5.16
CA GLN A 122 -12.04 -49.82 -6.11
C GLN A 122 -11.69 -51.14 -5.40
N GLU A 123 -11.07 -51.09 -4.22
CA GLU A 123 -10.73 -52.28 -3.43
C GLU A 123 -11.97 -53.03 -2.91
N MET A 124 -13.05 -52.33 -2.54
CA MET A 124 -14.33 -52.96 -2.14
C MET A 124 -15.16 -53.56 -3.29
N GLN A 125 -14.75 -53.42 -4.55
CA GLN A 125 -15.45 -53.99 -5.71
C GLN A 125 -14.78 -55.27 -6.25
N VAL A 126 -13.74 -55.78 -5.58
CA VAL A 126 -12.96 -56.94 -6.01
C VAL A 126 -13.15 -58.17 -5.09
N ASP A 127 -14.00 -58.07 -4.07
CA ASP A 127 -14.56 -59.20 -3.29
C ASP A 127 -16.00 -59.53 -3.74
#